data_AF-A0ABD6DWS3-F1
#
_entry.id   AF-A0ABD6DWS3-F1
#
_cell.length_a   1.000
_cell.length_b   1.000
_cell.length_c   1.000
_cell.angle_alpha   90.00
_cell.angle_beta   90.00
_cell.angle_gamma   90.00
#
_symmetry.space_group_name_H-M   'P 1'
#
loop_
_entity.id
_entity.type
_entity.pdbx_description
1 polymer ?
#
loop_
_entity_poly.entity_id
_entity_poly.type
_entity_poly.pdbx_seq_one_letter_code
_entity_poly.pdbx_strand_id
1 'polypeptide(L)'
;MGAAEQPSTGENKPVPAPQTETTREATDRSLVGRFIARRAVNKGAYIQLRAELTAARPEFEQLVEQTDAEGASWVKHGRDLFERAETNLRRGEIEEAWRALHTARRFEVYGLEALAGQTATAGERSELQIRAGIVHEEALDELVGWRRRAVVDILCDEHEQLRAGITGPELRAASRLLHEQYERVYLRRSERQREFNQLVLMGTLSGLALLVLTLADWSLDATSTAGLASLLGEFLATPFDASAGDVATPGFAVFMTVVGVIGASLFGIRTLRNQSLSTKIPQQINQLTVTSARGVIGAISALLFYFVLQTPLLTDGAILADGVVSAPMMVVVAFAAGYTERMAPSVVAKVASITDTDDSDASPPNPDSNPATAPTPGSNEEQTGTGP
;
A
#
# COMPACT_ATOMS: atom_id res chain seq x y z
N MET A 1 76.04 28.72 19.22
CA MET A 1 75.63 29.07 17.85
C MET A 1 75.08 27.82 17.20
N GLY A 2 73.78 27.77 16.99
CA GLY A 2 73.04 26.61 16.47
C GLY A 2 71.56 26.96 16.54
N ALA A 3 71.08 27.64 15.49
CA ALA A 3 69.70 28.11 15.38
C ALA A 3 68.78 26.92 15.06
N ALA A 4 67.75 26.74 15.87
CA ALA A 4 66.69 25.77 15.62
C ALA A 4 65.65 26.40 14.69
N GLU A 5 65.48 25.81 13.50
CA GLU A 5 64.42 26.14 12.55
C GLU A 5 63.06 25.72 13.11
N GLN A 6 62.11 26.66 13.08
CA GLN A 6 60.69 26.42 13.36
C GLN A 6 60.01 25.81 12.12
N PRO A 7 59.10 24.82 12.29
CA PRO A 7 58.32 24.31 11.18
C PRO A 7 57.19 25.29 10.79
N SER A 8 57.11 25.47 9.48
CA SER A 8 56.18 26.28 8.70
C SER A 8 54.70 26.03 9.05
N THR A 9 53.99 27.14 9.23
CA THR A 9 52.54 27.27 9.34
C THR A 9 51.83 26.68 8.13
N GLY A 10 51.05 25.61 8.38
CA GLY A 10 50.11 25.04 7.45
C GLY A 10 49.03 26.04 7.03
N GLU A 11 48.87 26.12 5.71
CA GLU A 11 47.97 26.97 4.96
C GLU A 11 46.50 26.67 5.30
N ASN A 12 45.82 27.65 5.90
CA ASN A 12 44.42 27.58 6.29
C ASN A 12 43.53 27.71 5.04
N LYS A 13 43.16 26.57 4.44
CA LYS A 13 42.21 26.52 3.33
C LYS A 13 40.81 26.84 3.87
N PRO A 14 40.08 27.85 3.33
CA PRO A 14 38.76 28.20 3.82
C PRO A 14 37.78 27.04 3.59
N VAL A 15 37.14 26.60 4.67
CA VAL A 15 36.01 25.67 4.65
C VAL A 15 34.88 26.32 3.85
N PRO A 16 34.34 25.68 2.79
CA PRO A 16 33.20 26.23 2.07
C PRO A 16 32.00 26.32 3.02
N ALA A 17 31.40 27.51 3.07
CA ALA A 17 30.18 27.76 3.82
C ALA A 17 29.08 26.75 3.44
N PRO A 18 28.24 26.31 4.40
CA PRO A 18 27.11 25.46 4.09
C PRO A 18 26.25 26.18 3.05
N GLN A 19 26.11 25.57 1.88
CA GLN A 19 25.17 26.04 0.87
C GLN A 19 23.79 25.97 1.52
N THR A 20 23.19 27.14 1.75
CA THR A 20 21.78 27.28 2.02
C THR A 20 21.05 26.65 0.86
N GLU A 21 20.56 25.43 1.06
CA GLU A 21 19.60 24.78 0.18
C GLU A 21 18.45 25.76 -0.01
N THR A 22 18.46 26.32 -1.22
CA THR A 22 17.33 26.81 -1.97
C THR A 22 16.00 26.43 -1.33
N THR A 23 15.34 27.46 -0.81
CA THR A 23 13.90 27.57 -0.61
C THR A 23 13.20 26.84 -1.75
N ARG A 24 12.87 25.57 -1.52
CA ARG A 24 12.13 24.75 -2.46
C ARG A 24 10.76 25.39 -2.53
N GLU A 25 10.52 26.09 -3.64
CA GLU A 25 9.24 26.66 -4.00
C GLU A 25 8.14 25.70 -3.59
N ALA A 26 7.37 26.11 -2.58
CA ALA A 26 6.07 25.55 -2.30
C ALA A 26 5.20 25.89 -3.51
N THR A 27 5.35 25.11 -4.57
CA THR A 27 4.58 25.22 -5.79
C THR A 27 3.12 25.15 -5.36
N ASP A 28 2.41 26.22 -5.65
CA ASP A 28 1.01 26.43 -5.33
C ASP A 28 0.19 25.26 -5.87
N ARG A 29 0.00 24.24 -5.02
CA ARG A 29 -0.94 23.15 -5.26
C ARG A 29 -2.30 23.82 -5.34
N SER A 30 -2.79 23.88 -6.57
CA SER A 30 -4.05 24.52 -6.96
C SER A 30 -5.13 24.34 -5.89
N LEU A 31 -5.87 25.40 -5.61
CA LEU A 31 -6.99 25.38 -4.67
C LEU A 31 -7.97 24.23 -4.96
N VAL A 32 -8.10 23.84 -6.23
CA VAL A 32 -8.89 22.68 -6.68
C VAL A 32 -8.28 21.35 -6.19
N GLY A 33 -6.97 21.16 -6.31
CA GLY A 33 -6.27 19.98 -5.79
C GLY A 33 -6.38 19.88 -4.26
N ARG A 34 -6.29 21.01 -3.55
CA ARG A 34 -6.56 21.06 -2.11
C ARG A 34 -8.01 20.76 -1.78
N PHE A 35 -8.98 21.27 -2.54
CA PHE A 35 -10.40 21.03 -2.29
C PHE A 35 -10.81 19.57 -2.54
N ILE A 36 -10.30 18.95 -3.61
CA ILE A 36 -10.54 17.54 -3.93
C ILE A 36 -9.83 16.63 -2.92
N ALA A 37 -8.57 16.93 -2.55
CA ALA A 37 -7.86 16.20 -1.50
C ALA A 37 -8.56 16.31 -0.14
N ARG A 38 -9.11 17.48 0.20
CA ARG A 38 -9.84 17.72 1.46
C ARG A 38 -11.20 17.00 1.49
N ARG A 39 -11.85 16.83 0.34
CA ARG A 39 -13.13 16.10 0.23
C ARG A 39 -12.96 14.57 0.20
N ALA A 40 -11.77 14.09 -0.18
CA ALA A 40 -11.39 12.68 -0.14
C ALA A 40 -10.67 12.27 1.17
N VAL A 41 -10.63 13.14 2.19
CA VAL A 41 -10.17 12.75 3.53
C VAL A 41 -11.07 11.62 4.02
N ASN A 42 -10.46 10.52 4.45
CA ASN A 42 -11.16 9.38 5.03
C ASN A 42 -11.94 9.85 6.28
N LYS A 43 -13.21 10.22 6.08
CA LYS A 43 -14.08 10.81 7.12
C LYS A 43 -14.15 9.91 8.35
N GLY A 44 -14.13 8.59 8.15
CA GLY A 44 -14.07 7.61 9.23
C GLY A 44 -12.78 7.74 10.06
N ALA A 45 -11.62 7.75 9.40
CA ALA A 45 -10.33 7.92 10.08
C ALA A 45 -10.22 9.26 10.80
N TYR A 46 -10.75 10.34 10.21
CA TYR A 46 -10.81 11.65 10.87
C TYR A 46 -11.66 11.61 12.14
N ILE A 47 -12.87 11.04 12.07
CA ILE A 47 -13.79 10.95 13.22
C ILE A 47 -13.17 10.08 14.32
N GLN A 48 -12.62 8.93 13.97
CA GLN A 48 -11.98 8.02 14.91
C GLN A 48 -10.79 8.70 15.61
N LEU A 49 -9.87 9.28 14.85
CA LEU A 49 -8.70 9.96 15.42
C LEU A 49 -9.10 11.17 16.28
N ARG A 50 -10.12 11.92 15.86
CA ARG A 50 -10.66 13.03 16.67
C ARG A 50 -11.22 12.52 17.99
N ALA A 51 -11.98 11.42 17.98
CA ALA A 51 -12.52 10.82 19.19
C ALA A 51 -11.40 10.36 20.13
N GLU A 52 -10.37 9.70 19.60
CA GLU A 52 -9.22 9.27 20.39
C GLU A 52 -8.42 10.43 20.97
N LEU A 53 -8.18 11.50 20.20
CA LEU A 53 -7.54 12.72 20.73
C LEU A 53 -8.37 13.39 21.83
N THR A 54 -9.70 13.37 21.68
CA THR A 54 -10.62 13.96 22.68
C THR A 54 -10.60 13.18 23.99
N ALA A 55 -10.39 11.86 23.95
CA ALA A 55 -10.27 11.02 25.14
C ALA A 55 -8.85 11.06 25.74
N ALA A 56 -7.82 10.93 24.90
CA ALA A 56 -6.43 10.78 25.36
C ALA A 56 -5.86 12.03 26.03
N ARG A 57 -6.24 13.24 25.59
CA ARG A 57 -5.72 14.47 26.18
C ARG A 57 -6.15 14.63 27.66
N PRO A 58 -7.45 14.53 28.02
CA PRO A 58 -7.86 14.53 29.43
C PRO A 58 -7.20 13.45 30.28
N GLU A 59 -7.09 12.22 29.76
CA GLU A 59 -6.41 11.11 30.45
C GLU A 59 -4.94 11.44 30.76
N PHE A 60 -4.24 12.03 29.79
CA PHE A 60 -2.88 12.52 29.98
C PHE A 60 -2.79 13.58 31.07
N GLU A 61 -3.65 14.60 31.04
CA GLU A 61 -3.63 15.68 32.04
C GLU A 61 -3.98 15.15 33.45
N GLN A 62 -4.90 14.19 33.55
CA GLN A 62 -5.21 13.53 34.82
C GLN A 62 -3.98 12.78 35.36
N LEU A 63 -3.23 12.09 34.51
CA LEU A 63 -1.98 11.42 34.90
C LEU A 63 -0.93 12.42 35.39
N VAL A 64 -0.83 13.59 34.74
CA VAL A 64 0.07 14.68 35.16
C VAL A 64 -0.30 15.19 36.56
N GLU A 65 -1.59 15.42 36.80
CA GLU A 65 -2.10 15.87 38.11
C GLU A 65 -1.84 14.82 39.20
N GLN A 66 -2.14 13.55 38.94
CA GLN A 66 -1.91 12.46 39.89
C GLN A 66 -0.45 12.26 40.26
N THR A 67 0.47 12.57 39.35
CA THR A 67 1.92 12.40 39.56
C THR A 67 2.63 13.65 40.07
N ASP A 68 1.91 14.78 40.20
CA ASP A 68 2.46 16.11 40.52
C ASP A 68 3.67 16.48 39.62
N ALA A 69 3.57 16.12 38.33
CA ALA A 69 4.70 16.16 37.40
C ALA A 69 4.68 17.37 36.44
N GLU A 70 3.99 18.46 36.80
CA GLU A 70 3.73 19.61 35.91
C GLU A 70 5.01 20.20 35.27
N GLY A 71 6.14 20.17 36.00
CA GLY A 71 7.44 20.65 35.51
C GLY A 71 8.29 19.62 34.74
N ALA A 72 7.83 18.36 34.62
CA ALA A 72 8.61 17.30 34.02
C ALA A 72 8.71 17.43 32.50
N SER A 73 9.87 17.05 31.94
CA SER A 73 10.12 17.18 30.50
C SER A 73 9.13 16.37 29.67
N TRP A 74 8.72 15.18 30.12
CA TRP A 74 7.77 14.33 29.41
C TRP A 74 6.39 14.98 29.29
N VAL A 75 5.96 15.78 30.28
CA VAL A 75 4.70 16.53 30.26
C VAL A 75 4.72 17.56 29.14
N LYS A 76 5.77 18.37 29.08
CA LYS A 76 5.96 19.37 28.02
C LYS A 76 5.94 18.73 26.63
N HIS A 77 6.66 17.61 26.44
CA HIS A 77 6.70 16.93 25.15
C HIS A 77 5.36 16.27 24.79
N GLY A 78 4.66 15.68 25.76
CA GLY A 78 3.34 15.10 25.56
C GLY A 78 2.32 16.14 25.09
N ARG A 79 2.27 17.30 25.76
CA ARG A 79 1.37 18.41 25.38
C ARG A 79 1.66 18.95 23.98
N ASP A 80 2.93 19.17 23.64
CA ASP A 80 3.35 19.58 22.28
C ASP A 80 2.94 18.53 21.23
N LEU A 81 3.09 17.23 21.53
CA LEU A 81 2.66 16.17 20.63
C LEU A 81 1.13 16.14 20.44
N PHE A 82 0.33 16.35 21.49
CA PHE A 82 -1.13 16.46 21.34
C PHE A 82 -1.52 17.70 20.52
N GLU A 83 -0.85 18.84 20.70
CA GLU A 83 -1.08 20.05 19.90
C GLU A 83 -0.70 19.84 18.42
N ARG A 84 0.43 19.18 18.16
CA ARG A 84 0.84 18.78 16.81
C ARG A 84 -0.16 17.82 16.19
N ALA A 85 -0.65 16.83 16.94
CA ALA A 85 -1.66 15.89 16.47
C ALA A 85 -2.94 16.60 16.05
N GLU A 86 -3.44 17.54 16.86
CA GLU A 86 -4.60 18.36 16.51
C GLU A 86 -4.36 19.26 15.30
N THR A 87 -3.19 19.89 15.22
CA THR A 87 -2.81 20.76 14.10
C THR A 87 -2.78 19.99 12.80
N ASN A 88 -2.14 18.82 12.79
CA ASN A 88 -2.06 17.93 11.64
C ASN A 88 -3.45 17.41 11.25
N LEU A 89 -4.29 17.06 12.23
CA LEU A 89 -5.67 16.64 12.00
C LEU A 89 -6.50 17.75 11.32
N ARG A 90 -6.36 19.01 11.76
CA ARG A 90 -7.03 20.18 11.14
C ARG A 90 -6.55 20.45 9.72
N ARG A 91 -5.27 20.16 9.42
CA ARG A 91 -4.68 20.23 8.08
C ARG A 91 -5.11 19.09 7.16
N GLY A 92 -5.69 18.02 7.72
CA GLY A 92 -6.04 16.80 6.98
C GLY A 92 -4.86 15.83 6.85
N GLU A 93 -3.77 16.07 7.57
CA GLU A 93 -2.57 15.21 7.63
C GLU A 93 -2.81 14.09 8.65
N ILE A 94 -3.75 13.20 8.35
CA ILE A 94 -4.25 12.16 9.27
C ILE A 94 -3.12 11.24 9.77
N GLU A 95 -2.16 10.92 8.90
CA GLU A 95 -1.04 10.04 9.23
C GLU A 95 -0.10 10.68 10.25
N GLU A 96 0.31 11.94 10.03
CA GLU A 96 1.16 12.65 10.99
C GLU A 96 0.44 12.92 12.31
N ALA A 97 -0.88 13.08 12.28
CA ALA A 97 -1.69 13.22 13.47
C ALA A 97 -1.74 11.92 14.29
N TRP A 98 -1.89 10.75 13.65
CA TRP A 98 -1.76 9.44 14.31
C TRP A 98 -0.37 9.22 14.91
N ARG A 99 0.70 9.53 14.16
CA ARG A 99 2.08 9.39 14.66
C ARG A 99 2.32 10.25 15.90
N ALA A 100 1.84 11.50 15.88
CA ALA A 100 1.95 12.40 17.02
C ALA A 100 1.17 11.87 18.24
N LEU A 101 -0.08 11.40 18.05
CA LEU A 101 -0.87 10.78 19.10
C LEU A 101 -0.21 9.53 19.70
N HIS A 102 0.21 8.57 18.87
CA HIS A 102 0.89 7.36 19.33
C HIS A 102 2.21 7.67 20.05
N THR A 103 2.90 8.73 19.62
CA THR A 103 4.10 9.19 20.31
C THR A 103 3.74 9.78 21.67
N ALA A 104 2.70 10.62 21.76
CA ALA A 104 2.22 11.16 23.04
C ALA A 104 1.83 10.04 24.02
N ARG A 105 1.11 9.01 23.55
CA ARG A 105 0.78 7.83 24.36
C ARG A 105 1.99 7.06 24.87
N ARG A 106 3.12 7.05 24.14
CA ARG A 106 4.37 6.47 24.66
C ARG A 106 5.02 7.35 25.74
N PHE A 107 4.76 8.66 25.73
CA PHE A 107 5.22 9.56 26.80
C PHE A 107 4.40 9.40 28.09
N GLU A 108 3.12 8.98 28.02
CA GLU A 108 2.32 8.63 29.21
C GLU A 108 3.01 7.57 30.09
N VAL A 109 3.77 6.66 29.48
CA VAL A 109 4.50 5.63 30.21
C VAL A 109 5.46 6.22 31.25
N TYR A 110 6.04 7.41 31.03
CA TYR A 110 6.86 8.08 32.05
C TYR A 110 6.05 8.48 33.28
N GLY A 111 4.80 8.94 33.08
CA GLY A 111 3.89 9.23 34.18
C GLY A 111 3.47 7.95 34.92
N LEU A 112 3.18 6.87 34.19
CA LEU A 112 2.85 5.57 34.80
C LEU A 112 4.01 4.99 35.61
N GLU A 113 5.26 5.16 35.15
CA GLU A 113 6.47 4.80 35.90
C GLU A 113 6.57 5.60 37.20
N ALA A 114 6.33 6.91 37.14
CA ALA A 114 6.35 7.78 38.33
C ALA A 114 5.27 7.39 39.34
N LEU A 115 4.04 7.12 38.85
CA LEU A 115 2.91 6.72 39.69
C LEU A 115 3.14 5.37 40.35
N ALA A 116 3.66 4.39 39.61
CA ALA A 116 4.00 3.06 40.13
C ALA A 116 5.04 3.14 41.26
N GLY A 117 5.98 4.09 41.19
CA GLY A 117 6.93 4.35 42.28
C GLY A 117 6.28 4.91 43.56
N GLN A 118 5.14 5.61 43.43
CA GLN A 118 4.42 6.23 44.55
C GLN A 118 3.40 5.27 45.21
N THR A 119 2.78 4.40 44.42
CA THR A 119 1.64 3.54 44.84
C THR A 119 2.01 2.06 44.96
N ALA A 120 3.29 1.73 45.15
CA ALA A 120 3.76 0.37 45.33
C ALA A 120 3.27 -0.25 46.66
N THR A 121 1.98 -0.59 46.70
CA THR A 121 1.34 -1.35 47.79
C THR A 121 1.47 -2.83 47.46
N ALA A 122 1.91 -3.63 48.43
CA ALA A 122 2.18 -5.05 48.22
C ALA A 122 0.90 -5.80 47.77
N GLY A 123 0.85 -6.21 46.51
CA GLY A 123 -0.17 -7.13 45.96
C GLY A 123 -1.13 -6.53 44.93
N GLU A 124 -1.16 -5.22 44.73
CA GLU A 124 -1.95 -4.59 43.67
C GLU A 124 -1.18 -4.51 42.35
N ARG A 125 -1.87 -4.73 41.23
CA ARG A 125 -1.28 -4.54 39.90
C ARG A 125 -0.99 -3.06 39.72
N SER A 126 0.25 -2.72 39.38
CA SER A 126 0.58 -1.35 39.06
C SER A 126 -0.18 -0.89 37.81
N GLU A 127 -0.47 0.41 37.71
CA GLU A 127 -1.08 0.99 36.50
C GLU A 127 -0.27 0.69 35.24
N LEU A 128 1.05 0.57 35.38
CA LEU A 128 1.95 0.15 34.31
C LEU A 128 1.66 -1.31 33.87
N GLN A 129 1.43 -2.21 34.82
CA GLN A 129 1.06 -3.59 34.52
C GLN A 129 -0.35 -3.69 33.89
N ILE A 130 -1.31 -2.87 34.34
CA ILE A 130 -2.64 -2.79 33.71
C ILE A 130 -2.49 -2.34 32.26
N ARG A 131 -1.71 -1.28 32.01
CA ARG A 131 -1.47 -0.78 30.65
C ARG A 131 -0.75 -1.79 29.77
N ALA A 132 0.22 -2.52 30.33
CA ALA A 132 0.90 -3.60 29.63
C ALA A 132 -0.05 -4.75 29.25
N GLY A 133 -1.01 -5.09 30.13
CA GLY A 133 -2.06 -6.05 29.82
C GLY A 133 -2.92 -5.61 28.63
N ILE A 134 -3.32 -4.33 28.58
CA ILE A 134 -4.09 -3.78 27.44
C ILE A 134 -3.27 -3.87 26.14
N VAL A 135 -2.01 -3.46 26.17
CA VAL A 135 -1.11 -3.52 24.99
C VAL A 135 -0.87 -4.96 24.55
N HIS A 136 -0.78 -5.90 25.49
CA HIS A 136 -0.64 -7.32 25.20
C HIS A 136 -1.87 -7.86 24.47
N GLU A 137 -3.07 -7.67 25.01
CA GLU A 137 -4.32 -8.13 24.38
C GLU A 137 -4.49 -7.53 22.99
N GLU A 138 -4.31 -6.22 22.86
CA GLU A 138 -4.40 -5.52 21.58
C GLU A 138 -3.36 -6.05 20.56
N ALA A 139 -2.16 -6.39 21.03
CA ALA A 139 -1.13 -6.98 20.19
C ALA A 139 -1.45 -8.41 19.74
N LEU A 140 -2.12 -9.22 20.56
CA LEU A 140 -2.54 -10.57 20.18
C LEU A 140 -3.60 -10.55 19.08
N ASP A 141 -4.48 -9.55 19.12
CA ASP A 141 -5.57 -9.35 18.16
C ASP A 141 -5.08 -8.74 16.84
N GLU A 142 -4.25 -7.69 16.91
CA GLU A 142 -3.91 -6.87 15.74
C GLU A 142 -2.56 -7.25 15.08
N LEU A 143 -1.63 -7.87 15.83
CA LEU A 143 -0.31 -8.23 15.30
C LEU A 143 -0.25 -9.69 14.84
N VAL A 144 0.54 -9.91 13.79
CA VAL A 144 0.82 -11.25 13.23
C VAL A 144 2.32 -11.48 13.06
N GLY A 145 2.72 -12.76 13.09
CA GLY A 145 4.09 -13.18 12.80
C GLY A 145 5.11 -12.76 13.86
N TRP A 146 6.24 -12.19 13.43
CA TRP A 146 7.35 -11.86 14.34
C TRP A 146 7.04 -10.69 15.28
N ARG A 147 6.16 -9.75 14.91
CA ARG A 147 5.82 -8.60 15.76
C ARG A 147 5.01 -9.01 16.98
N ARG A 148 4.03 -9.89 16.79
CA ARG A 148 3.27 -10.48 17.89
C ARG A 148 4.20 -11.21 18.85
N ARG A 149 5.06 -12.08 18.32
CA ARG A 149 6.08 -12.79 19.12
C ARG A 149 6.98 -11.82 19.89
N ALA A 150 7.50 -10.79 19.23
CA ALA A 150 8.33 -9.79 19.90
C ALA A 150 7.59 -9.05 21.03
N VAL A 151 6.30 -8.74 20.90
CA VAL A 151 5.53 -8.14 22.01
C VAL A 151 5.33 -9.13 23.15
N VAL A 152 5.01 -10.39 22.85
CA VAL A 152 4.90 -11.46 23.85
C VAL A 152 6.24 -11.66 24.57
N ASP A 153 7.35 -11.74 23.85
CA ASP A 153 8.71 -11.87 24.41
C ASP A 153 9.08 -10.68 25.31
N ILE A 154 8.57 -9.47 25.01
CA ILE A 154 8.84 -8.26 25.79
C ILE A 154 7.93 -8.17 27.04
N LEU A 155 6.67 -8.62 26.99
CA LEU A 155 5.72 -8.38 28.08
C LEU A 155 5.43 -9.61 28.94
N CYS A 156 5.63 -10.81 28.41
CA CYS A 156 5.25 -12.06 29.04
C CYS A 156 6.43 -12.88 29.53
N ASP A 157 6.16 -13.84 30.40
CA ASP A 157 7.09 -14.87 30.85
C ASP A 157 7.08 -16.08 29.91
N GLU A 158 7.83 -17.13 30.29
CA GLU A 158 7.92 -18.39 29.54
C GLU A 158 6.59 -19.13 29.39
N HIS A 159 5.57 -18.77 30.18
CA HIS A 159 4.22 -19.34 30.14
C HIS A 159 3.22 -18.44 29.40
N GLU A 160 3.73 -17.44 28.66
CA GLU A 160 2.94 -16.42 27.96
C GLU A 160 2.03 -15.61 28.91
N GLN A 161 2.36 -15.57 30.21
CA GLN A 161 1.64 -14.74 31.20
C GLN A 161 2.34 -13.41 31.37
N LEU A 162 1.56 -12.35 31.60
CA LEU A 162 2.09 -10.99 31.78
C LEU A 162 3.03 -10.94 32.99
N ARG A 163 4.26 -10.46 32.79
CA ARG A 163 5.27 -10.38 33.87
C ARG A 163 4.82 -9.42 34.97
N ALA A 164 5.19 -9.72 36.21
CA ALA A 164 4.88 -8.86 37.37
C ALA A 164 5.77 -7.61 37.43
N GLY A 165 7.01 -7.69 36.94
CA GLY A 165 8.01 -6.61 37.01
C GLY A 165 8.24 -5.90 35.69
N ILE A 166 7.17 -5.52 34.97
CA ILE A 166 7.31 -4.83 33.68
C ILE A 166 7.86 -3.42 33.92
N THR A 167 8.90 -3.08 33.16
CA THR A 167 9.52 -1.76 33.20
C THR A 167 8.93 -0.85 32.12
N GLY A 168 8.97 0.48 32.30
CA GLY A 168 8.45 1.39 31.27
C GLY A 168 9.24 1.36 29.95
N PRO A 169 10.58 1.14 29.90
CA PRO A 169 11.26 0.89 28.63
C PRO A 169 10.68 -0.29 27.85
N GLU A 170 10.35 -1.40 28.52
CA GLU A 170 9.74 -2.58 27.89
C GLU A 170 8.34 -2.25 27.36
N LEU A 171 7.50 -1.60 28.18
CA LEU A 171 6.17 -1.16 27.75
C LEU A 171 6.21 -0.18 26.57
N ARG A 172 7.18 0.74 26.54
CA ARG A 172 7.40 1.65 25.41
C ARG A 172 7.84 0.90 24.15
N ALA A 173 8.70 -0.10 24.29
CA ALA A 173 9.17 -0.92 23.17
C ALA A 173 8.02 -1.76 22.57
N ALA A 174 7.22 -2.41 23.42
CA ALA A 174 6.04 -3.15 22.99
C ALA A 174 5.00 -2.23 22.32
N SER A 175 4.66 -1.11 22.97
CA SER A 175 3.76 -0.09 22.40
C SER A 175 4.26 0.44 21.06
N ARG A 176 5.58 0.60 20.87
CA ARG A 176 6.14 1.04 19.59
C ARG A 176 5.88 0.03 18.49
N LEU A 177 6.07 -1.26 18.72
CA LEU A 177 5.79 -2.31 17.73
C LEU A 177 4.32 -2.33 17.32
N LEU A 178 3.42 -2.17 18.30
CA LEU A 178 1.99 -2.07 18.07
C LEU A 178 1.63 -0.83 17.22
N HIS A 179 2.08 0.35 17.64
CA HIS A 179 1.82 1.60 16.93
C HIS A 179 2.42 1.62 15.51
N GLU A 180 3.61 1.05 15.30
CA GLU A 180 4.20 0.92 13.96
C GLU A 180 3.34 0.06 13.03
N GLN A 181 2.64 -0.95 13.54
CA GLN A 181 1.70 -1.73 12.74
C GLN A 181 0.49 -0.90 12.35
N TYR A 182 -0.12 -0.15 13.28
CA TYR A 182 -1.21 0.76 12.97
C TYR A 182 -0.83 1.75 11.88
N GLU A 183 0.34 2.39 12.01
CA GLU A 183 0.85 3.31 11.00
C GLU A 183 0.96 2.64 9.62
N ARG A 184 1.49 1.43 9.55
CA ARG A 184 1.58 0.66 8.29
C ARG A 184 0.22 0.30 7.72
N VAL A 185 -0.74 -0.09 8.56
CA VAL A 185 -2.10 -0.45 8.12
C VAL A 185 -2.82 0.77 7.57
N TYR A 186 -2.74 1.92 8.26
CA TYR A 186 -3.34 3.16 7.81
C TYR A 186 -2.73 3.68 6.51
N LEU A 187 -1.38 3.70 6.40
CA LEU A 187 -0.67 4.07 5.17
C LEU A 187 -1.12 3.19 4.00
N ARG A 188 -1.20 1.88 4.22
CA ARG A 188 -1.61 0.95 3.17
C ARG A 188 -3.08 1.12 2.77
N ARG A 189 -3.95 1.46 3.72
CA ARG A 189 -5.36 1.74 3.46
C ARG A 189 -5.54 3.06 2.71
N SER A 190 -4.81 4.11 3.08
CA SER A 190 -4.86 5.41 2.40
C SER A 190 -4.36 5.30 0.95
N GLU A 191 -3.29 4.56 0.73
CA GLU A 191 -2.76 4.25 -0.61
C GLU A 191 -3.79 3.53 -1.49
N ARG A 192 -4.36 2.42 -1.01
CA ARG A 192 -5.38 1.67 -1.76
C ARG A 192 -6.63 2.49 -2.05
N GLN A 193 -7.05 3.33 -1.11
CA GLN A 193 -8.19 4.22 -1.34
C GLN A 193 -7.86 5.23 -2.45
N ARG A 194 -6.62 5.70 -2.53
CA ARG A 194 -6.18 6.61 -3.59
C ARG A 194 -6.15 5.91 -4.95
N GLU A 195 -5.64 4.68 -5.02
CA GLU A 195 -5.68 3.84 -6.24
C GLU A 195 -7.11 3.59 -6.70
N PHE A 196 -8.00 3.21 -5.76
CA PHE A 196 -9.41 3.01 -6.04
C PHE A 196 -10.06 4.29 -6.56
N ASN A 197 -9.83 5.43 -5.90
CA ASN A 197 -10.39 6.72 -6.34
C ASN A 197 -9.86 7.13 -7.72
N GLN A 198 -8.60 6.85 -8.04
CA GLN A 198 -8.03 7.10 -9.36
C GLN A 198 -8.66 6.23 -10.45
N LEU A 199 -8.85 4.93 -10.19
CA LEU A 199 -9.51 4.02 -11.11
C LEU A 199 -10.99 4.37 -11.32
N VAL A 200 -11.68 4.76 -10.25
CA VAL A 200 -13.06 5.27 -10.34
C VAL A 200 -13.08 6.56 -11.16
N LEU A 201 -12.16 7.49 -10.91
CA LEU A 201 -12.09 8.74 -11.68
C LEU A 201 -11.83 8.46 -13.16
N MET A 202 -10.86 7.61 -13.50
CA MET A 202 -10.60 7.23 -14.89
C MET A 202 -11.80 6.54 -15.54
N GLY A 203 -12.40 5.55 -14.87
CA GLY A 203 -13.59 4.87 -15.37
C GLY A 203 -14.78 5.81 -15.57
N THR A 204 -15.01 6.75 -14.63
CA THR A 204 -16.09 7.75 -14.74
C THR A 204 -15.81 8.76 -15.85
N LEU A 205 -14.56 9.23 -16.02
CA LEU A 205 -14.19 10.14 -17.10
C LEU A 205 -14.31 9.45 -18.47
N SER A 206 -13.88 8.20 -18.60
CA SER A 206 -14.05 7.42 -19.82
C SER A 206 -15.52 7.14 -20.12
N GLY A 207 -16.32 6.78 -19.11
CA GLY A 207 -17.77 6.60 -19.27
C GLY A 207 -18.50 7.90 -19.64
N LEU A 208 -18.10 9.03 -19.04
CA LEU A 208 -18.63 10.35 -19.39
C LEU A 208 -18.22 10.76 -20.81
N ALA A 209 -16.97 10.49 -21.20
CA ALA A 209 -16.52 10.72 -22.57
C ALA A 209 -17.37 9.90 -23.56
N LEU A 210 -17.59 8.61 -23.28
CA LEU A 210 -18.47 7.76 -24.10
C LEU A 210 -19.90 8.30 -24.18
N LEU A 211 -20.47 8.73 -23.05
CA LEU A 211 -21.80 9.35 -23.01
C LEU A 211 -21.86 10.63 -23.85
N VAL A 212 -20.84 11.49 -23.77
CA VAL A 212 -20.77 12.73 -24.56
C VAL A 212 -20.63 12.42 -26.05
N LEU A 213 -19.77 11.46 -26.41
CA LEU A 213 -19.58 11.05 -27.81
C LEU A 213 -20.88 10.50 -28.40
N THR A 214 -21.58 9.64 -27.65
CA THR A 214 -22.88 9.06 -28.09
C THR A 214 -24.00 10.10 -28.19
N LEU A 215 -24.09 11.04 -27.25
CA LEU A 215 -25.05 12.13 -27.33
C LEU A 215 -24.72 13.14 -28.43
N ALA A 216 -23.43 13.40 -28.67
CA ALA A 216 -22.97 14.29 -29.73
C ALA A 216 -23.37 13.73 -31.10
N ASP A 217 -23.11 12.45 -31.35
CA ASP A 217 -23.52 11.74 -32.56
C ASP A 217 -25.03 11.86 -32.80
N TRP A 218 -25.84 11.52 -31.78
CA TRP A 218 -27.30 11.64 -31.84
C TRP A 218 -27.79 13.07 -32.11
N SER A 219 -27.12 14.09 -31.54
CA SER A 219 -27.53 15.48 -31.67
C SER A 219 -27.10 16.13 -32.99
N LEU A 220 -25.96 15.71 -33.55
CA LEU A 220 -25.37 16.28 -34.76
C LEU A 220 -26.01 15.72 -36.02
N ASP A 221 -26.42 14.44 -36.00
CA ASP A 221 -27.12 13.79 -37.11
C ASP A 221 -28.47 14.47 -37.44
N ALA A 222 -29.11 15.10 -36.44
CA ALA A 222 -30.41 15.72 -36.61
C ALA A 222 -30.40 17.11 -37.30
N THR A 223 -29.26 17.82 -37.46
CA THR A 223 -29.32 19.27 -37.77
C THR A 223 -28.27 19.92 -38.69
N SER A 224 -27.21 19.28 -39.18
CA SER A 224 -26.15 20.04 -39.89
C SER A 224 -25.71 19.51 -41.26
N THR A 225 -26.06 20.23 -42.33
CA THR A 225 -25.57 20.02 -43.71
C THR A 225 -24.39 20.90 -44.12
N ALA A 226 -23.75 21.66 -43.21
CA ALA A 226 -22.51 22.39 -43.53
C ALA A 226 -21.65 22.76 -42.29
N GLY A 227 -20.34 22.49 -42.36
CA GLY A 227 -19.32 22.99 -41.41
C GLY A 227 -18.65 21.92 -40.53
N LEU A 228 -17.87 22.36 -39.53
CA LEU A 228 -17.07 21.58 -38.56
C LEU A 228 -17.75 20.28 -38.04
N ALA A 229 -19.09 20.24 -38.02
CA ALA A 229 -19.90 19.07 -37.72
C ALA A 229 -19.73 17.90 -38.69
N SER A 230 -19.43 18.11 -39.98
CA SER A 230 -19.13 17.01 -40.92
C SER A 230 -17.75 16.40 -40.65
N LEU A 231 -16.76 17.24 -40.29
CA LEU A 231 -15.42 16.79 -39.91
C LEU A 231 -15.42 16.07 -38.57
N LEU A 232 -16.26 16.49 -37.62
CA LEU A 232 -16.48 15.75 -36.37
C LEU A 232 -17.37 14.54 -36.57
N GLY A 233 -18.37 14.56 -37.46
CA GLY A 233 -19.26 13.42 -37.71
C GLY A 233 -18.50 12.19 -38.20
N GLU A 234 -17.54 12.38 -39.10
CA GLU A 234 -16.65 11.30 -39.58
C GLU A 234 -15.72 10.77 -38.46
N PHE A 235 -15.44 11.59 -37.45
CA PHE A 235 -14.64 11.25 -36.27
C PHE A 235 -15.47 10.73 -35.07
N LEU A 236 -16.79 10.93 -35.08
CA LEU A 236 -17.71 10.63 -33.99
C LEU A 236 -18.68 9.50 -34.32
N ALA A 237 -18.68 8.99 -35.56
CA ALA A 237 -19.51 7.89 -36.01
C ALA A 237 -19.53 6.76 -34.96
N THR A 238 -20.67 6.59 -34.30
CA THR A 238 -20.82 5.60 -33.24
C THR A 238 -21.10 4.22 -33.85
N PRO A 239 -20.69 3.13 -33.17
CA PRO A 239 -20.89 1.78 -33.69
C PRO A 239 -22.35 1.30 -33.76
N PHE A 240 -23.28 2.10 -33.28
CA PHE A 240 -24.68 1.67 -33.14
C PHE A 240 -25.49 1.87 -34.42
N ASP A 241 -25.04 2.74 -35.34
CA ASP A 241 -25.58 2.91 -36.70
C ASP A 241 -24.61 2.45 -37.81
N ALA A 242 -23.41 2.00 -37.44
CA ALA A 242 -22.40 1.54 -38.38
C ALA A 242 -22.86 0.29 -39.15
N SER A 243 -23.02 0.42 -40.47
CA SER A 243 -23.09 -0.73 -41.37
C SER A 243 -21.76 -1.51 -41.37
N ALA A 244 -21.73 -2.76 -41.83
CA ALA A 244 -20.53 -3.61 -41.79
C ALA A 244 -19.28 -3.01 -42.47
N GLY A 245 -19.45 -2.00 -43.34
CA GLY A 245 -18.34 -1.27 -43.98
C GLY A 245 -17.76 -0.10 -43.15
N ASP A 246 -18.41 0.31 -42.07
CA ASP A 246 -18.13 1.58 -41.36
C ASP A 246 -17.24 1.43 -40.11
N VAL A 247 -16.82 0.20 -39.83
CA VAL A 247 -15.90 -0.12 -38.71
C VAL A 247 -14.46 0.29 -38.97
N ALA A 248 -14.12 0.77 -40.17
CA ALA A 248 -12.77 1.23 -40.53
C ALA A 248 -12.49 2.69 -40.13
N THR A 249 -13.45 3.38 -39.53
CA THR A 249 -13.35 4.81 -39.23
C THR A 249 -12.42 5.08 -38.03
N PRO A 250 -11.64 6.19 -38.06
CA PRO A 250 -10.84 6.63 -36.91
C PRO A 250 -11.68 6.84 -35.65
N GLY A 251 -12.93 7.29 -35.78
CA GLY A 251 -13.86 7.46 -34.67
C GLY A 251 -14.17 6.16 -33.94
N PHE A 252 -14.39 5.09 -34.69
CA PHE A 252 -14.62 3.77 -34.10
C PHE A 252 -13.39 3.24 -33.36
N ALA A 253 -12.16 3.52 -33.84
CA ALA A 253 -10.93 3.19 -33.13
C ALA A 253 -10.81 3.94 -31.77
N VAL A 254 -11.17 5.23 -31.74
CA VAL A 254 -11.21 6.01 -30.49
C VAL A 254 -12.25 5.43 -29.53
N PHE A 255 -13.43 5.08 -30.03
CA PHE A 255 -14.49 4.44 -29.23
C PHE A 255 -14.01 3.13 -28.60
N MET A 256 -13.41 2.26 -29.41
CA MET A 256 -12.81 0.99 -28.96
C MET A 256 -11.75 1.22 -27.86
N THR A 257 -10.92 2.25 -28.03
CA THR A 257 -9.90 2.63 -27.04
C THR A 257 -10.54 3.02 -25.71
N VAL A 258 -11.56 3.89 -25.72
CA VAL A 258 -12.28 4.32 -24.52
C VAL A 258 -12.95 3.14 -23.82
N VAL A 259 -13.59 2.25 -24.58
CA VAL A 259 -14.20 1.02 -24.05
C VAL A 259 -13.17 0.09 -23.41
N GLY A 260 -11.98 -0.03 -24.01
CA GLY A 260 -10.85 -0.76 -23.41
C GLY A 260 -10.40 -0.17 -22.07
N VAL A 261 -10.31 1.15 -21.96
CA VAL A 261 -9.98 1.83 -20.68
C VAL A 261 -11.05 1.57 -19.62
N ILE A 262 -12.33 1.56 -19.99
CA ILE A 262 -13.44 1.24 -19.07
C ILE A 262 -13.31 -0.20 -18.57
N GLY A 263 -13.06 -1.16 -19.48
CA GLY A 263 -12.81 -2.56 -19.13
C GLY A 263 -11.67 -2.72 -18.12
N ALA A 264 -10.54 -2.06 -18.39
CA ALA A 264 -9.38 -2.05 -17.48
C ALA A 264 -9.71 -1.41 -16.12
N SER A 265 -10.50 -0.33 -16.09
CA SER A 265 -10.86 0.40 -14.87
C SER A 265 -11.77 -0.41 -13.95
N LEU A 266 -12.85 -0.98 -14.49
CA LEU A 266 -13.79 -1.83 -13.73
C LEU A 266 -13.08 -3.04 -13.12
N PHE A 267 -12.15 -3.60 -13.87
CA PHE A 267 -11.40 -4.75 -13.42
C PHE A 267 -10.32 -4.41 -12.41
N GLY A 268 -9.62 -3.28 -12.58
CA GLY A 268 -8.73 -2.73 -11.57
C GLY A 268 -9.45 -2.55 -10.23
N ILE A 269 -10.68 -2.04 -10.26
CA ILE A 269 -11.53 -1.90 -9.05
C ILE A 269 -11.81 -3.27 -8.41
N ARG A 270 -12.25 -4.26 -9.20
CA ARG A 270 -12.47 -5.63 -8.69
C ARG A 270 -11.19 -6.26 -8.14
N THR A 271 -10.04 -5.91 -8.71
CA THR A 271 -8.72 -6.39 -8.27
C THR A 271 -8.38 -5.90 -6.88
N LEU A 272 -8.46 -4.60 -6.68
CA LEU A 272 -8.15 -3.97 -5.41
C LEU A 272 -9.08 -4.48 -4.31
N ARG A 273 -10.35 -4.77 -4.65
CA ARG A 273 -11.31 -5.36 -3.71
C ARG A 273 -10.92 -6.76 -3.24
N ASN A 274 -10.32 -7.57 -4.12
CA ASN A 274 -10.03 -8.98 -3.84
C ASN A 274 -8.59 -9.24 -3.33
N GLN A 275 -7.70 -8.25 -3.34
CA GLN A 275 -6.33 -8.43 -2.86
C GLN A 275 -6.22 -8.32 -1.34
N SER A 276 -5.88 -9.43 -0.69
CA SER A 276 -5.54 -9.47 0.74
C SER A 276 -4.28 -8.62 1.03
N LEU A 277 -4.18 -8.07 2.24
CA LEU A 277 -3.15 -7.14 2.66
C LEU A 277 -1.79 -7.84 2.87
N SER A 278 -1.13 -8.34 1.82
CA SER A 278 0.19 -9.00 1.94
C SER A 278 1.30 -8.02 2.31
N THR A 279 2.06 -8.27 3.39
CA THR A 279 2.91 -7.33 4.18
C THR A 279 4.28 -6.95 3.61
N LYS A 280 4.65 -7.37 2.39
CA LYS A 280 5.93 -6.95 1.77
C LYS A 280 5.75 -5.64 0.98
N ILE A 281 6.53 -4.61 1.32
CA ILE A 281 6.61 -3.30 0.63
C ILE A 281 8.09 -3.08 0.31
N PRO A 282 8.43 -2.86 -0.98
CA PRO A 282 8.75 -1.50 -1.43
C PRO A 282 8.11 -1.21 -2.79
N GLN A 283 7.04 -0.40 -2.83
CA GLN A 283 6.42 -0.01 -4.11
C GLN A 283 5.78 1.39 -4.12
N GLN A 284 6.05 2.24 -3.13
CA GLN A 284 5.37 3.55 -3.00
C GLN A 284 5.66 4.55 -4.14
N ILE A 285 6.74 4.38 -4.91
CA ILE A 285 7.08 5.31 -6.01
C ILE A 285 6.52 4.85 -7.36
N ASN A 286 6.04 3.60 -7.49
CA ASN A 286 5.58 3.07 -8.79
C ASN A 286 4.04 2.95 -8.91
N GLN A 287 3.27 3.22 -7.85
CA GLN A 287 1.82 2.93 -7.82
C GLN A 287 0.99 3.80 -8.78
N LEU A 288 1.33 5.09 -8.89
CA LEU A 288 0.61 6.00 -9.80
C LEU A 288 0.91 5.66 -11.26
N THR A 289 2.16 5.29 -11.54
CA THR A 289 2.61 4.77 -12.84
C THR A 289 1.95 3.43 -13.17
N VAL A 290 1.81 2.52 -12.19
CA VAL A 290 1.16 1.23 -12.39
C VAL A 290 -0.32 1.43 -12.70
N THR A 291 -1.01 2.31 -11.98
CA THR A 291 -2.46 2.54 -12.19
C THR A 291 -2.74 3.22 -13.53
N SER A 292 -1.94 4.21 -13.93
CA SER A 292 -2.07 4.82 -15.26
C SER A 292 -1.67 3.86 -16.38
N ALA A 293 -0.63 3.04 -16.15
CA ALA A 293 -0.24 1.99 -17.08
C ALA A 293 -1.38 1.00 -17.33
N ARG A 294 -2.23 0.68 -16.35
CA ARG A 294 -3.41 -0.19 -16.57
C ARG A 294 -4.38 0.39 -17.60
N GLY A 295 -4.72 1.66 -17.48
CA GLY A 295 -5.57 2.35 -18.47
C GLY A 295 -4.93 2.34 -19.85
N VAL A 296 -3.63 2.65 -19.93
CA VAL A 296 -2.86 2.66 -21.19
C VAL A 296 -2.77 1.26 -21.82
N ILE A 297 -2.49 0.22 -21.03
CA ILE A 297 -2.44 -1.16 -21.50
C ILE A 297 -3.81 -1.60 -22.01
N GLY A 298 -4.90 -1.26 -21.31
CA GLY A 298 -6.27 -1.54 -21.76
C GLY A 298 -6.59 -0.85 -23.09
N ALA A 299 -6.21 0.41 -23.24
CA ALA A 299 -6.33 1.17 -24.48
C ALA A 299 -5.54 0.55 -25.63
N ILE A 300 -4.26 0.25 -25.42
CA ILE A 300 -3.37 -0.37 -26.43
C ILE A 300 -3.89 -1.76 -26.81
N SER A 301 -4.34 -2.55 -25.83
CA SER A 301 -4.88 -3.89 -26.09
C SER A 301 -6.14 -3.81 -26.95
N ALA A 302 -7.08 -2.90 -26.63
CA ALA A 302 -8.26 -2.68 -27.43
C ALA A 302 -7.93 -2.23 -28.87
N LEU A 303 -6.94 -1.34 -29.05
CA LEU A 303 -6.46 -0.93 -30.37
C LEU A 303 -5.82 -2.08 -31.15
N LEU A 304 -5.03 -2.93 -30.49
CA LEU A 304 -4.44 -4.10 -31.13
C LEU A 304 -5.54 -5.04 -31.64
N PHE A 305 -6.53 -5.36 -30.80
CA PHE A 305 -7.66 -6.20 -31.23
C PHE A 305 -8.50 -5.54 -32.33
N TYR A 306 -8.68 -4.22 -32.29
CA TYR A 306 -9.31 -3.46 -33.36
C TYR A 306 -8.60 -3.69 -34.71
N PHE A 307 -7.27 -3.52 -34.77
CA PHE A 307 -6.52 -3.75 -36.01
C PHE A 307 -6.51 -5.22 -36.44
N VAL A 308 -6.40 -6.16 -35.49
CA VAL A 308 -6.43 -7.59 -35.80
C VAL A 308 -7.77 -7.99 -36.39
N LEU A 309 -8.88 -7.54 -35.82
CA LEU A 309 -10.23 -7.85 -36.31
C LEU A 309 -10.54 -7.23 -37.68
N GLN A 310 -9.77 -6.23 -38.11
CA GLN A 310 -9.85 -5.65 -39.46
C GLN A 310 -9.00 -6.38 -40.50
N THR A 311 -8.13 -7.30 -40.09
CA THR A 311 -7.28 -8.01 -41.06
C THR A 311 -8.14 -8.91 -41.96
N PRO A 312 -7.91 -8.89 -43.30
CA PRO A 312 -8.69 -9.67 -44.27
C PRO A 312 -8.65 -11.19 -44.00
N LEU A 313 -7.66 -11.66 -43.24
CA LEU A 313 -7.58 -13.03 -42.76
C LEU A 313 -8.78 -13.47 -41.91
N LEU A 314 -9.42 -12.54 -41.19
CA LEU A 314 -10.58 -12.81 -40.34
C LEU A 314 -11.89 -12.38 -41.00
N THR A 315 -11.86 -11.35 -41.86
CA THR A 315 -13.03 -10.81 -42.55
C THR A 315 -13.42 -11.61 -43.80
N ASP A 316 -12.48 -12.19 -44.54
CA ASP A 316 -12.76 -12.89 -45.80
C ASP A 316 -13.11 -14.39 -45.60
N GLY A 317 -13.65 -14.77 -44.44
CA GLY A 317 -14.22 -16.09 -44.23
C GLY A 317 -13.22 -17.24 -43.99
N ALA A 318 -11.90 -16.97 -43.96
CA ALA A 318 -10.90 -18.03 -43.83
C ALA A 318 -10.91 -18.73 -42.46
N ILE A 319 -11.37 -18.06 -41.40
CA ILE A 319 -11.38 -18.57 -40.02
C ILE A 319 -12.72 -18.32 -39.31
N LEU A 320 -13.38 -17.19 -39.57
CA LEU A 320 -14.68 -16.84 -38.99
C LEU A 320 -15.71 -16.71 -40.11
N ALA A 321 -16.95 -17.16 -39.87
CA ALA A 321 -18.01 -17.02 -40.85
C ALA A 321 -18.29 -15.54 -41.15
N ASP A 322 -18.63 -15.26 -42.41
CA ASP A 322 -18.93 -13.92 -42.89
C ASP A 322 -20.08 -13.29 -42.07
N GLY A 323 -19.91 -12.05 -41.63
CA GLY A 323 -20.87 -11.34 -40.77
C GLY A 323 -20.81 -11.64 -39.26
N VAL A 324 -19.90 -12.52 -38.79
CA VAL A 324 -19.71 -12.77 -37.35
C VAL A 324 -19.02 -11.58 -36.64
N VAL A 325 -18.14 -10.88 -37.35
CA VAL A 325 -17.43 -9.70 -36.83
C VAL A 325 -18.29 -8.45 -37.01
N SER A 326 -19.30 -8.31 -36.14
CA SER A 326 -20.16 -7.12 -36.09
C SER A 326 -19.53 -6.01 -35.24
N ALA A 327 -19.92 -4.74 -35.46
CA ALA A 327 -19.46 -3.61 -34.65
C ALA A 327 -19.72 -3.81 -33.13
N PRO A 328 -20.89 -4.32 -32.69
CA PRO A 328 -21.10 -4.66 -31.28
C PRO A 328 -20.13 -5.73 -30.76
N MET A 329 -19.79 -6.72 -31.57
CA MET A 329 -18.83 -7.76 -31.19
C MET A 329 -17.44 -7.16 -30.99
N MET A 330 -17.00 -6.28 -31.90
CA MET A 330 -15.72 -5.57 -31.75
C MET A 330 -15.70 -4.77 -30.44
N VAL A 331 -16.78 -4.05 -30.09
CA VAL A 331 -16.89 -3.31 -28.82
C VAL A 331 -16.78 -4.24 -27.60
N VAL A 332 -17.45 -5.39 -27.62
CA VAL A 332 -17.33 -6.40 -26.56
C VAL A 332 -15.90 -6.94 -26.46
N VAL A 333 -15.24 -7.17 -27.59
CA VAL A 333 -13.83 -7.59 -27.63
C VAL A 333 -12.90 -6.51 -27.09
N ALA A 334 -13.10 -5.23 -27.43
CA ALA A 334 -12.33 -4.13 -26.84
C ALA A 334 -12.48 -4.05 -25.32
N PHE A 335 -13.71 -4.20 -24.82
CA PHE A 335 -13.97 -4.25 -23.39
C PHE A 335 -13.24 -5.44 -22.72
N ALA A 336 -13.33 -6.62 -23.34
CA ALA A 336 -12.64 -7.83 -22.88
C ALA A 336 -11.11 -7.72 -23.01
N ALA A 337 -10.59 -7.02 -24.00
CA ALA A 337 -9.17 -6.73 -24.16
C ALA A 337 -8.66 -5.83 -23.02
N GLY A 338 -9.49 -4.89 -22.55
CA GLY A 338 -9.21 -4.14 -21.33
C GLY A 338 -9.00 -5.02 -20.09
N TYR A 339 -9.57 -6.24 -20.08
CA TYR A 339 -9.47 -7.20 -18.97
C TYR A 339 -8.16 -8.01 -18.98
N THR A 340 -7.47 -8.15 -20.13
CA THR A 340 -6.35 -9.10 -20.26
C THR A 340 -5.10 -8.73 -19.46
N GLU A 341 -5.04 -7.53 -18.89
CA GLU A 341 -3.95 -7.06 -18.02
C GLU A 341 -3.62 -8.02 -16.87
N ARG A 342 -4.57 -8.83 -16.36
CA ARG A 342 -4.26 -9.83 -15.33
C ARG A 342 -3.73 -11.16 -15.83
N MET A 343 -4.02 -11.51 -17.08
CA MET A 343 -3.53 -12.75 -17.65
C MET A 343 -2.01 -12.66 -17.78
N ALA A 344 -1.46 -11.51 -18.20
CA ALA A 344 -0.02 -11.38 -18.41
C ALA A 344 0.82 -11.63 -17.13
N PRO A 345 0.59 -10.95 -15.98
CA PRO A 345 1.36 -11.23 -14.76
C PRO A 345 1.08 -12.62 -14.18
N SER A 346 -0.14 -13.13 -14.29
CA SER A 346 -0.49 -14.46 -13.77
C SER A 346 0.14 -15.58 -14.60
N VAL A 347 0.21 -15.41 -15.92
CA VAL A 347 0.89 -16.33 -16.83
C VAL A 347 2.40 -16.25 -16.64
N VAL A 348 2.97 -15.05 -16.53
CA VAL A 348 4.42 -14.88 -16.24
C VAL A 348 4.77 -15.47 -14.88
N ALA A 349 3.98 -15.21 -13.83
CA ALA A 349 4.20 -15.80 -12.51
C ALA A 349 4.08 -17.33 -12.53
N LYS A 350 3.13 -17.88 -13.30
CA LYS A 350 2.96 -19.32 -13.45
C LYS A 350 4.12 -19.96 -14.22
N VAL A 351 4.58 -19.33 -15.31
CA VAL A 351 5.75 -19.79 -16.08
C VAL A 351 7.01 -19.72 -15.23
N ALA A 352 7.23 -18.60 -14.52
CA ALA A 352 8.36 -18.46 -13.60
C ALA A 352 8.34 -19.51 -12.47
N SER A 353 7.17 -19.80 -11.89
CA SER A 353 7.06 -20.85 -10.87
C SER A 353 7.34 -22.26 -11.39
N ILE A 354 7.05 -22.53 -12.67
CA ILE A 354 7.39 -23.81 -13.31
C ILE A 354 8.90 -23.92 -13.49
N THR A 355 9.56 -22.82 -13.91
CA THR A 355 11.02 -22.78 -14.07
C THR A 355 11.78 -22.95 -12.74
N ASP A 356 11.29 -22.36 -11.64
CA ASP A 356 11.92 -22.53 -10.31
C ASP A 356 11.78 -23.95 -9.73
N THR A 357 10.79 -24.73 -10.19
CA THR A 357 10.55 -26.08 -9.68
C THR A 357 11.54 -27.10 -10.28
N ASP A 358 12.03 -26.88 -11.50
CA ASP A 358 13.00 -27.78 -12.15
C ASP A 358 14.42 -27.68 -11.56
N ASP A 359 14.77 -26.53 -10.97
CA ASP A 359 16.10 -26.33 -10.34
C ASP A 359 16.18 -26.87 -8.89
N SER A 360 15.03 -27.15 -8.26
CA SER A 360 14.98 -27.63 -6.86
C SER A 360 14.93 -29.16 -6.72
N ASP A 361 14.71 -29.90 -7.82
CA ASP A 361 14.79 -31.37 -7.87
C ASP A 361 16.17 -31.90 -8.31
N ALA A 362 17.13 -31.01 -8.60
CA ALA A 362 18.54 -31.37 -8.74
C ALA A 362 19.14 -31.69 -7.36
N SER A 363 18.87 -32.91 -6.87
CA SER A 363 19.48 -33.44 -5.65
C SER A 363 21.01 -33.22 -5.68
N PRO A 364 21.60 -32.60 -4.65
CA PRO A 364 23.05 -32.49 -4.57
C PRO A 364 23.66 -33.90 -4.55
N PRO A 365 24.79 -34.14 -5.23
CA PRO A 365 25.47 -35.42 -5.21
C PRO A 365 25.82 -35.77 -3.76
N ASN A 366 25.28 -36.89 -3.29
CA ASN A 366 25.48 -37.40 -1.94
C ASN A 366 27.00 -37.59 -1.67
N PRO A 367 27.61 -36.82 -0.75
CA PRO A 367 29.06 -36.90 -0.50
C PRO A 367 29.50 -38.17 0.26
N ASP A 368 28.58 -39.04 0.67
CA ASP A 368 28.88 -40.16 1.57
C ASP A 368 29.06 -41.54 0.89
N SER A 369 29.29 -41.59 -0.42
CA SER A 369 29.70 -42.85 -1.07
C SER A 369 31.22 -43.08 -0.95
N ASN A 370 31.68 -43.35 0.27
CA ASN A 370 33.03 -43.81 0.55
C ASN A 370 33.06 -45.36 0.58
N PRO A 371 33.67 -46.06 -0.39
CA PRO A 371 33.66 -47.52 -0.44
C PRO A 371 34.87 -48.09 0.29
N ALA A 372 34.82 -48.15 1.63
CA ALA A 372 35.85 -48.87 2.39
C ALA A 372 35.36 -49.28 3.78
N THR A 373 34.52 -50.30 3.87
CA THR A 373 34.45 -51.11 5.10
C THR A 373 34.10 -52.55 4.75
N ALA A 374 35.12 -53.41 4.79
CA ALA A 374 34.97 -54.85 4.72
C ALA A 374 34.25 -55.36 5.99
N PRO A 375 33.46 -56.44 5.89
CA PRO A 375 32.71 -56.98 7.02
C PRO A 375 33.60 -57.86 7.90
N THR A 376 33.64 -57.58 9.19
CA THR A 376 34.13 -58.50 10.22
C THR A 376 32.99 -59.44 10.63
N PRO A 377 33.17 -60.76 10.61
CA PRO A 377 32.11 -61.71 10.93
C PRO A 377 32.04 -62.00 12.44
N GLY A 378 30.81 -62.01 12.95
CA GLY A 378 30.32 -63.01 13.90
C GLY A 378 30.85 -62.99 15.34
N SER A 379 29.99 -62.61 16.28
CA SER A 379 29.84 -63.39 17.52
C SER A 379 28.40 -63.24 18.00
N ASN A 380 27.66 -64.34 17.92
CA ASN A 380 26.45 -64.56 18.68
C ASN A 380 26.81 -64.50 20.17
N GLU A 381 26.03 -63.78 20.97
CA GLU A 381 25.68 -64.31 22.29
C GLU A 381 24.28 -63.86 22.72
N GLU A 382 23.56 -64.89 23.09
CA GLU A 382 22.17 -65.02 23.47
C GLU A 382 22.05 -64.70 24.95
N GLN A 383 21.17 -63.77 25.36
CA GLN A 383 20.56 -63.89 26.67
C GLN A 383 19.19 -63.20 26.75
N THR A 384 18.20 -64.06 26.73
CA THR A 384 16.82 -63.88 27.17
C THR A 384 16.78 -63.63 28.69
N GLY A 385 15.90 -62.72 29.11
CA GLY A 385 15.64 -62.45 30.53
C GLY A 385 14.35 -61.66 30.72
N THR A 386 13.28 -62.39 31.05
CA THR A 386 11.91 -61.95 31.30
C THR A 386 11.68 -61.40 32.72
N GLY A 387 11.06 -60.21 32.80
CA GLY A 387 10.04 -59.77 33.79
C GLY A 387 10.47 -59.46 35.23
N PRO A 388 9.59 -58.87 36.07
CA PRO A 388 8.26 -58.27 35.81
C PRO A 388 8.24 -56.74 35.66
#